data_AF-A0A7I8DF01-F1
#
_entry.id   AF-A0A7I8DF01-F1
#
_cell.length_a   1.000
_cell.length_b   1.000
_cell.length_c   1.000
_cell.angle_alpha   90.00
_cell.angle_beta   90.00
_cell.angle_gamma   90.00
#
_symmetry.space_group_name_H-M   'P 1'
#
loop_
_entity.id
_entity.type
_entity.pdbx_description
1 polymer ?
#
loop_
_entity_poly.entity_id
_entity_poly.type
_entity_poly.pdbx_seq_one_letter_code
_entity_poly.pdbx_strand_id
1 'polypeptide(L)'
;MDMNEIKSQICDICYKMWQLGWVAANDGNVTVKLEDGSFLATPTGISKSFITADKLVHIDKDGKLLEESAYRPSSEIKMHLRCYEEREDVGAVLHAHPPVATGYAVANKALDEYSMIETVIALGSIPVTPFGTPSTYEVPEAIAPYLGLHDVVLLQNHGALAVGADLLTAYYRMETLELFAKISLNAHLLGGAKEIPRENIDRLISMRESYQVTGRHPGYKKYPKGSE
;
A
#
# COMPACT_ATOMS: atom_id res chain seq x y z
N MET A 1 18.68 6.51 -8.82
CA MET A 1 19.33 5.37 -8.13
C MET A 1 19.85 4.44 -9.19
N ASP A 2 20.98 3.79 -8.97
CA ASP A 2 21.41 2.72 -9.88
C ASP A 2 20.47 1.50 -9.78
N MET A 3 20.35 0.74 -10.87
CA MET A 3 19.51 -0.45 -10.95
C MET A 3 19.79 -1.45 -9.82
N ASN A 4 21.07 -1.63 -9.45
CA ASN A 4 21.45 -2.57 -8.40
C ASN A 4 20.98 -2.10 -7.01
N GLU A 5 20.99 -0.79 -6.76
CA GLU A 5 20.47 -0.21 -5.51
C GLU A 5 18.97 -0.45 -5.39
N ILE A 6 18.21 -0.23 -6.46
CA ILE A 6 16.77 -0.48 -6.49
C ILE A 6 16.48 -1.96 -6.23
N LYS A 7 17.18 -2.87 -6.92
CA LYS A 7 17.00 -4.33 -6.73
C LYS A 7 17.33 -4.75 -5.30
N SER A 8 18.41 -4.23 -4.72
CA SER A 8 18.79 -4.48 -3.32
C SER A 8 17.72 -3.99 -2.35
N GLN A 9 17.19 -2.78 -2.57
CA GLN A 9 16.14 -2.21 -1.73
C GLN A 9 14.82 -3.01 -1.81
N ILE A 10 14.45 -3.50 -2.99
CA ILE A 10 13.29 -4.41 -3.15
C ILE A 10 13.51 -5.69 -2.33
N CYS A 11 14.71 -6.28 -2.38
CA CYS A 11 15.01 -7.50 -1.62
C CYS A 11 14.93 -7.26 -0.11
N ASP A 12 15.52 -6.17 0.38
CA ASP A 12 15.45 -5.78 1.81
C ASP A 12 14.01 -5.59 2.28
N ILE A 13 13.19 -4.85 1.52
CA ILE A 13 11.79 -4.62 1.86
C ILE A 13 10.96 -5.90 1.81
N CYS A 14 11.18 -6.77 0.81
CA CYS A 14 10.55 -8.09 0.77
C CYS A 14 10.88 -8.91 2.03
N TYR A 15 12.14 -8.89 2.46
CA TYR A 15 12.56 -9.59 3.67
C TYR A 15 11.91 -8.99 4.93
N LYS A 16 11.85 -7.66 5.05
CA LYS A 16 11.17 -6.97 6.16
C LYS A 16 9.67 -7.28 6.22
N MET A 17 8.98 -7.24 5.08
CA MET A 17 7.56 -7.62 4.98
C MET A 17 7.33 -9.02 5.53
N TRP A 18 8.19 -9.97 5.16
CA TRP A 18 8.12 -11.35 5.67
C TRP A 18 8.44 -11.42 7.16
N GLN A 19 9.49 -10.75 7.62
CA GLN A 19 9.92 -10.74 9.02
C GLN A 19 8.83 -10.17 9.94
N LEU A 20 8.08 -9.17 9.47
CA LEU A 20 6.96 -8.56 10.19
C LEU A 20 5.64 -9.35 10.08
N GLY A 21 5.63 -10.44 9.31
CA GLY A 21 4.44 -11.30 9.13
C GLY A 21 3.34 -10.64 8.31
N TRP A 22 3.66 -9.70 7.42
CA TRP A 22 2.68 -9.07 6.51
C TRP A 22 2.42 -9.88 5.25
N VAL A 23 3.22 -10.91 5.02
CA VAL A 23 3.13 -11.82 3.88
C VAL A 23 3.37 -13.25 4.35
N ALA A 24 2.67 -14.20 3.75
CA ALA A 24 2.76 -15.63 4.02
C ALA A 24 2.88 -16.42 2.71
N ALA A 25 3.58 -17.56 2.77
CA ALA A 25 3.88 -18.38 1.59
C ALA A 25 4.49 -17.54 0.46
N ASN A 26 3.75 -17.31 -0.63
CA ASN A 26 4.16 -16.59 -1.85
C ASN A 26 3.29 -15.36 -2.16
N ASP A 27 2.52 -14.88 -1.19
CA ASP A 27 1.65 -13.71 -1.35
C ASP A 27 2.42 -12.37 -1.28
N GLY A 28 1.68 -11.27 -1.45
CA GLY A 28 2.21 -9.92 -1.53
C GLY A 28 2.99 -9.66 -2.82
N ASN A 29 3.22 -8.40 -3.15
CA ASN A 29 4.05 -8.02 -4.29
C ASN A 29 4.53 -6.57 -4.18
N VAL A 30 5.67 -6.31 -4.83
CA VAL A 30 6.33 -5.01 -4.85
C VAL A 30 6.68 -4.68 -6.29
N THR A 31 6.43 -3.43 -6.70
CA THR A 31 6.91 -2.88 -7.96
C THR A 31 7.57 -1.52 -7.76
N VAL A 32 8.56 -1.20 -8.60
CA VAL A 32 9.22 0.10 -8.66
C VAL A 32 9.27 0.57 -10.11
N LYS A 33 8.86 1.82 -10.35
CA LYS A 33 8.92 2.49 -11.65
C LYS A 33 10.33 3.00 -11.90
N LEU A 34 10.85 2.73 -13.09
CA LEU A 34 12.16 3.15 -13.56
C LEU A 34 12.06 4.46 -14.36
N GLU A 35 13.21 5.10 -14.59
CA GLU A 35 13.29 6.41 -15.27
C GLU A 35 12.77 6.38 -16.72
N ASP A 36 12.89 5.23 -17.40
CA ASP A 36 12.40 5.01 -18.76
C ASP A 36 10.90 4.66 -18.82
N GLY A 37 10.21 4.62 -17.66
CA GLY A 37 8.79 4.29 -17.54
C GLY A 37 8.48 2.80 -17.50
N SER A 38 9.50 1.93 -17.51
CA SER A 38 9.36 0.49 -17.23
C SER A 38 9.34 0.20 -15.73
N PHE A 39 9.19 -1.07 -15.34
CA PHE A 39 9.05 -1.44 -13.92
C PHE A 39 9.88 -2.67 -13.55
N LEU A 40 10.47 -2.64 -12.36
CA LEU A 40 10.88 -3.86 -11.67
C LEU A 40 9.72 -4.40 -10.83
N ALA A 41 9.54 -5.71 -10.83
CA ALA A 41 8.50 -6.37 -10.06
C ALA A 41 9.02 -7.64 -9.36
N THR A 42 8.44 -7.97 -8.21
CA THR A 42 8.62 -9.30 -7.61
C THR A 42 7.90 -10.36 -8.44
N PRO A 43 8.49 -11.54 -8.65
CA PRO A 43 7.86 -12.61 -9.39
C PRO A 43 6.74 -13.29 -8.59
N THR A 44 5.86 -13.99 -9.32
CA THR A 44 4.85 -14.88 -8.74
C THR A 44 5.48 -16.15 -8.16
N GLY A 45 4.81 -16.77 -7.19
CA GLY A 45 5.17 -18.11 -6.71
C GLY A 45 6.38 -18.17 -5.78
N ILE A 46 7.02 -17.03 -5.45
CA ILE A 46 8.20 -16.98 -4.59
C ILE A 46 7.90 -16.22 -3.31
N SER A 47 8.26 -16.83 -2.17
CA SER A 47 8.17 -16.16 -0.87
C SER A 47 9.04 -14.92 -0.84
N LYS A 48 8.55 -13.86 -0.19
CA LYS A 48 9.31 -12.61 -0.04
C LYS A 48 10.61 -12.79 0.75
N SER A 49 10.70 -13.83 1.58
CA SER A 49 11.94 -14.25 2.25
C SER A 49 13.03 -14.78 1.30
N PHE A 50 12.67 -15.24 0.10
CA PHE A 50 13.58 -15.85 -0.87
C PHE A 50 13.83 -15.00 -2.12
N ILE A 51 13.37 -13.74 -2.12
CA ILE A 51 13.59 -12.81 -3.23
C ILE A 51 15.06 -12.39 -3.25
N THR A 52 15.65 -12.47 -4.44
CA THR A 52 17.02 -12.04 -4.73
C THR A 52 17.02 -11.18 -5.99
N ALA A 53 18.05 -10.36 -6.20
CA ALA A 53 18.10 -9.38 -7.30
C ALA A 53 17.94 -10.00 -8.70
N ASP A 54 18.42 -11.24 -8.88
CA ASP A 54 18.31 -12.04 -10.11
C ASP A 54 16.92 -12.63 -10.35
N LYS A 55 16.05 -12.66 -9.32
CA LYS A 55 14.67 -13.14 -9.42
C LYS A 55 13.67 -12.07 -9.79
N LEU A 56 14.04 -10.80 -9.63
CA LEU A 56 13.20 -9.68 -10.00
C LEU A 56 12.99 -9.67 -11.51
N VAL A 57 11.77 -9.36 -11.93
CA VAL A 57 11.42 -9.31 -13.35
C VAL A 57 11.29 -7.86 -13.81
N HIS A 58 11.74 -7.59 -15.04
CA HIS A 58 11.63 -6.30 -15.70
C HIS A 58 10.46 -6.33 -16.68
N ILE A 59 9.50 -5.43 -16.49
CA ILE A 59 8.23 -5.41 -17.23
C ILE A 59 7.91 -4.04 -17.83
N ASP A 60 7.14 -4.04 -18.91
CA ASP A 60 6.54 -2.84 -19.49
C ASP A 60 5.24 -2.43 -18.78
N LYS A 61 4.62 -1.36 -19.28
CA LYS A 61 3.34 -0.83 -18.77
C LYS A 61 2.13 -1.76 -18.96
N ASP A 62 2.25 -2.76 -19.83
CA ASP A 62 1.22 -3.78 -20.07
C ASP A 62 1.48 -5.04 -19.21
N GLY A 63 2.54 -5.02 -18.38
CA GLY A 63 2.95 -6.14 -17.54
C GLY A 63 3.69 -7.25 -18.28
N LYS A 64 4.16 -6.99 -19.51
CA LYS A 64 4.94 -7.95 -20.30
C LYS A 64 6.42 -7.86 -19.96
N LEU A 65 7.10 -8.99 -19.96
CA LEU A 65 8.55 -9.07 -19.74
C LEU A 65 9.30 -8.32 -20.85
N LEU A 66 10.27 -7.50 -20.46
CA LEU A 66 11.18 -6.78 -21.36
C LEU A 66 12.47 -7.55 -21.66
N GLU A 67 12.77 -8.57 -20.85
CA GLU A 67 13.93 -9.46 -21.01
C GLU A 67 13.53 -10.92 -20.75
N GLU A 68 14.33 -11.86 -21.27
CA GLU A 68 14.11 -13.29 -21.02
C GLU A 68 14.32 -13.60 -19.53
N SER A 69 13.35 -14.26 -18.91
CA SER A 69 13.38 -14.58 -17.49
C SER A 69 12.80 -15.96 -17.23
N ALA A 70 13.40 -16.70 -16.30
CA ALA A 70 12.83 -17.92 -15.75
C ALA A 70 11.60 -17.65 -14.85
N TYR A 71 11.37 -16.38 -14.51
CA TYR A 71 10.32 -15.94 -13.61
C TYR A 71 9.24 -15.14 -14.35
N ARG A 72 8.06 -15.07 -13.73
CA ARG A 72 6.93 -14.30 -14.26
C ARG A 72 6.42 -13.32 -13.22
N PRO A 73 5.92 -12.14 -13.62
CA PRO A 73 5.28 -11.24 -12.67
C PRO A 73 4.04 -11.88 -12.03
N SER A 74 3.66 -11.40 -10.84
CA SER A 74 2.36 -11.71 -10.25
C SER A 74 1.22 -11.29 -11.19
N SER A 75 0.12 -12.05 -11.26
CA SER A 75 -1.09 -11.62 -11.97
C SER A 75 -1.72 -10.36 -11.35
N GLU A 76 -1.40 -10.09 -10.08
CA GLU A 76 -1.92 -8.95 -9.32
C GLU A 76 -1.17 -7.65 -9.59
N ILE A 77 -0.07 -7.66 -10.36
CA ILE A 77 0.61 -6.40 -10.75
C ILE A 77 -0.32 -5.47 -11.53
N LYS A 78 -1.44 -5.95 -12.08
CA LYS A 78 -2.45 -5.12 -12.74
C LYS A 78 -2.94 -3.98 -11.83
N MET A 79 -3.07 -4.22 -10.52
CA MET A 79 -3.46 -3.15 -9.59
C MET A 79 -2.32 -2.15 -9.36
N HIS A 80 -1.06 -2.59 -9.44
CA HIS A 80 0.11 -1.71 -9.39
C HIS A 80 0.17 -0.83 -10.64
N LEU A 81 -0.01 -1.43 -11.82
CA LEU A 81 -0.03 -0.71 -13.10
C LEU A 81 -1.15 0.34 -13.15
N ARG A 82 -2.34 0.03 -12.60
CA ARG A 82 -3.41 1.02 -12.42
C ARG A 82 -2.97 2.19 -11.54
N CYS A 83 -2.22 1.96 -10.46
CA CYS A 83 -1.70 3.06 -9.64
C CYS A 83 -0.77 3.98 -10.44
N TYR A 84 0.14 3.43 -11.24
CA TYR A 84 1.05 4.23 -12.06
C TYR A 84 0.34 4.97 -13.21
N GLU A 85 -0.74 4.40 -13.75
CA GLU A 85 -1.55 5.02 -14.80
C GLU A 85 -2.32 6.24 -14.28
N GLU A 86 -2.93 6.12 -13.09
CA GLU A 86 -3.75 7.19 -12.50
C GLU A 86 -2.92 8.28 -11.81
N ARG A 87 -1.67 7.98 -11.43
CA ARG A 87 -0.84 8.84 -10.58
C ARG A 87 0.59 8.93 -11.08
N GLU A 88 0.95 10.09 -11.63
CA GLU A 88 2.32 10.40 -12.04
C GLU A 88 3.30 10.49 -10.85
N ASP A 89 2.82 10.85 -9.66
CA ASP A 89 3.63 11.00 -8.45
C ASP A 89 4.01 9.66 -7.78
N VAL A 90 3.55 8.52 -8.32
CA VAL A 90 3.83 7.20 -7.78
C VAL A 90 5.08 6.60 -8.45
N GLY A 91 6.11 6.36 -7.65
CA GLY A 91 7.34 5.68 -8.04
C GLY A 91 7.40 4.22 -7.57
N ALA A 92 6.64 3.82 -6.56
CA ALA A 92 6.60 2.45 -6.08
C ALA A 92 5.22 2.07 -5.54
N VAL A 93 4.91 0.77 -5.61
CA VAL A 93 3.66 0.20 -5.10
C VAL A 93 3.97 -1.09 -4.34
N LEU A 94 3.36 -1.24 -3.17
CA LEU A 94 3.52 -2.38 -2.27
C LEU A 94 2.15 -2.91 -1.87
N HIS A 95 1.96 -4.19 -2.09
CA HIS A 95 0.78 -4.94 -1.66
C HIS A 95 1.18 -6.02 -0.66
N ALA A 96 0.40 -6.13 0.40
CA ALA A 96 0.63 -7.07 1.49
C ALA A 96 -0.68 -7.41 2.23
N HIS A 97 -0.56 -8.32 3.19
CA HIS A 97 -1.61 -8.76 4.10
C HIS A 97 -1.24 -8.52 5.58
N PRO A 98 -0.96 -7.27 6.03
CA PRO A 98 -0.69 -7.02 7.45
C PRO A 98 -1.89 -7.47 8.30
N PRO A 99 -1.71 -8.31 9.34
CA PRO A 99 -2.84 -9.03 9.94
C PRO A 99 -3.95 -8.16 10.52
N VAL A 100 -3.61 -7.06 11.20
CA VAL A 100 -4.65 -6.22 11.81
C VAL A 100 -5.33 -5.34 10.77
N ALA A 101 -4.56 -4.71 9.88
CA ALA A 101 -5.11 -3.95 8.77
C ALA A 101 -6.02 -4.81 7.86
N THR A 102 -5.60 -6.04 7.57
CA THR A 102 -6.40 -7.01 6.81
C THR A 102 -7.65 -7.42 7.59
N GLY A 103 -7.59 -7.50 8.93
CA GLY A 103 -8.77 -7.68 9.77
C GLY A 103 -9.82 -6.59 9.58
N TYR A 104 -9.41 -5.32 9.47
CA TYR A 104 -10.32 -4.21 9.12
C TYR A 104 -10.92 -4.39 7.71
N ALA A 105 -10.10 -4.80 6.75
CA ALA A 105 -10.55 -5.06 5.38
C ALA A 105 -11.57 -6.20 5.28
N VAL A 106 -11.37 -7.29 6.04
CA VAL A 106 -12.30 -8.42 6.16
C VAL A 106 -13.59 -8.00 6.88
N ALA A 107 -13.48 -7.16 7.92
CA ALA A 107 -14.64 -6.62 8.62
C ALA A 107 -15.37 -5.53 7.82
N ASN A 108 -14.89 -5.17 6.62
CA ASN A 108 -15.37 -4.06 5.81
C ASN A 108 -15.48 -2.74 6.61
N LYS A 109 -14.46 -2.46 7.42
CA LYS A 109 -14.38 -1.24 8.25
C LYS A 109 -13.22 -0.37 7.79
N ALA A 110 -13.52 0.87 7.41
CA ALA A 110 -12.50 1.87 7.13
C ALA A 110 -11.73 2.23 8.41
N LEU A 111 -10.47 2.61 8.23
CA LEU A 111 -9.62 3.19 9.26
C LEU A 111 -9.66 4.71 9.11
N ASP A 112 -10.74 5.32 9.60
CA ASP A 112 -11.04 6.74 9.38
C ASP A 112 -11.11 7.56 10.68
N GLU A 113 -10.63 6.99 11.79
CA GLU A 113 -10.48 7.69 13.07
C GLU A 113 -9.24 8.59 13.08
N TYR A 114 -9.40 9.84 13.50
CA TYR A 114 -8.31 10.80 13.62
C TYR A 114 -7.79 10.82 15.06
N SER A 115 -7.28 9.67 15.53
CA SER A 115 -6.88 9.44 16.93
C SER A 115 -5.37 9.35 17.15
N MET A 116 -4.58 9.27 16.07
CA MET A 116 -3.11 9.18 16.11
C MET A 116 -2.48 10.27 15.24
N ILE A 117 -1.63 11.11 15.84
CA ILE A 117 -1.03 12.28 15.19
C ILE A 117 -0.27 11.87 13.93
N GLU A 118 0.57 10.84 14.04
CA GLU A 118 1.43 10.34 12.97
C GLU A 118 0.60 9.87 11.77
N THR A 119 -0.48 9.12 12.01
CA THR A 119 -1.39 8.66 10.95
C THR A 119 -2.14 9.82 10.30
N VAL A 120 -2.60 10.80 11.10
CA VAL A 120 -3.29 11.99 10.58
C VAL A 120 -2.39 12.80 9.64
N ILE A 121 -1.08 12.85 9.89
CA ILE A 121 -0.12 13.51 9.01
C ILE A 121 0.21 12.64 7.80
N ALA A 122 0.48 11.35 8.02
CA ALA A 122 1.04 10.47 7.00
C ALA A 122 0.01 9.96 5.99
N LEU A 123 -1.18 9.57 6.46
CA LEU A 123 -2.17 8.81 5.68
C LEU A 123 -3.56 9.44 5.65
N GLY A 124 -3.99 10.07 6.75
CA GLY A 124 -5.37 10.48 6.94
C GLY A 124 -6.29 9.27 7.11
N SER A 125 -7.49 9.33 6.53
CA SER A 125 -8.39 8.18 6.52
C SER A 125 -8.04 7.17 5.43
N ILE A 126 -8.16 5.89 5.78
CA ILE A 126 -7.89 4.77 4.89
C ILE A 126 -9.20 4.05 4.57
N PRO A 127 -9.69 4.11 3.32
CA PRO A 127 -10.94 3.47 2.91
C PRO A 127 -10.77 1.95 2.80
N VAL A 128 -11.91 1.25 2.77
CA VAL A 128 -12.00 -0.10 2.21
C VAL A 128 -12.59 0.01 0.81
N THR A 129 -11.92 -0.55 -0.19
CA THR A 129 -12.43 -0.61 -1.57
C THR A 129 -13.43 -1.77 -1.69
N PRO A 130 -14.40 -1.70 -2.62
CA PRO A 130 -15.27 -2.82 -2.91
C PRO A 130 -14.48 -4.10 -3.23
N PHE A 131 -15.07 -5.25 -2.94
CA PHE A 131 -14.51 -6.54 -3.32
C PHE A 131 -14.30 -6.62 -4.83
N GLY A 132 -13.14 -7.14 -5.22
CA GLY A 132 -12.84 -7.55 -6.58
C GLY A 132 -12.07 -8.86 -6.54
N THR A 133 -12.32 -9.73 -7.50
CA THR A 133 -11.65 -11.03 -7.59
C THR A 133 -10.17 -10.81 -7.97
N PRO A 134 -9.20 -11.28 -7.17
CA PRO A 134 -7.78 -11.20 -7.50
C PRO A 134 -7.45 -11.75 -8.88
N SER A 135 -6.39 -11.26 -9.52
CA SER A 135 -5.96 -11.62 -10.89
C SER A 135 -6.88 -11.18 -12.04
N THR A 136 -8.05 -10.59 -11.75
CA THR A 136 -8.95 -9.97 -12.75
C THR A 136 -8.70 -8.46 -12.87
N TYR A 137 -9.54 -7.74 -13.63
CA TYR A 137 -9.56 -6.27 -13.65
C TYR A 137 -10.47 -5.66 -12.57
N GLU A 138 -11.22 -6.48 -11.82
CA GLU A 138 -12.14 -6.01 -10.78
C GLU A 138 -11.40 -5.28 -9.65
N VAL A 139 -10.24 -5.77 -9.21
CA VAL A 139 -9.43 -5.08 -8.18
C VAL A 139 -8.89 -3.73 -8.68
N PRO A 140 -8.22 -3.65 -9.85
CA PRO A 140 -7.86 -2.36 -10.45
C PRO A 140 -9.02 -1.37 -10.57
N GLU A 141 -10.21 -1.82 -11.00
CA GLU A 141 -11.40 -0.98 -11.13
C GLU A 141 -11.93 -0.54 -9.76
N ALA A 142 -11.91 -1.42 -8.76
CA ALA A 142 -12.36 -1.12 -7.41
C ALA A 142 -11.48 -0.08 -6.70
N ILE A 143 -10.16 -0.08 -6.94
CA ILE A 143 -9.24 0.88 -6.32
C ILE A 143 -9.24 2.26 -7.00
N ALA A 144 -9.51 2.32 -8.31
CA ALA A 144 -9.32 3.53 -9.12
C ALA A 144 -10.02 4.79 -8.55
N PRO A 145 -11.29 4.73 -8.06
CA PRO A 145 -11.96 5.90 -7.48
C PRO A 145 -11.28 6.49 -6.24
N TYR A 146 -10.38 5.75 -5.58
CA TYR A 146 -9.71 6.13 -4.35
C TYR A 146 -8.30 6.69 -4.60
N LEU A 147 -7.65 6.32 -5.71
CA LEU A 147 -6.24 6.63 -5.98
C LEU A 147 -5.96 8.14 -6.06
N GLY A 148 -6.94 8.95 -6.50
CA GLY A 148 -6.79 10.41 -6.57
C GLY A 148 -6.67 11.11 -5.21
N LEU A 149 -7.06 10.45 -4.12
CA LEU A 149 -7.09 11.03 -2.77
C LEU A 149 -6.24 10.27 -1.75
N HIS A 150 -6.06 8.96 -1.93
CA HIS A 150 -5.45 8.09 -0.93
C HIS A 150 -4.12 7.51 -1.40
N ASP A 151 -3.16 7.46 -0.49
CA ASP A 151 -1.88 6.78 -0.69
C ASP A 151 -1.89 5.34 -0.17
N VAL A 152 -2.90 4.99 0.62
CA VAL A 152 -3.11 3.66 1.18
C VAL A 152 -4.59 3.32 1.12
N VAL A 153 -4.91 2.09 0.69
CA VAL A 153 -6.28 1.57 0.68
C VAL A 153 -6.30 0.14 1.25
N LEU A 154 -7.38 -0.20 1.94
CA LEU A 154 -7.71 -1.58 2.31
C LEU A 154 -8.52 -2.22 1.19
N LEU A 155 -8.27 -3.48 0.89
CA LEU A 155 -8.94 -4.27 -0.14
C LEU A 155 -9.89 -5.25 0.55
N GLN A 156 -11.21 -5.08 0.38
CA GLN A 156 -12.21 -5.89 1.09
C GLN A 156 -11.94 -7.40 0.95
N ASN A 157 -11.89 -8.11 2.09
CA ASN A 157 -11.58 -9.55 2.17
C ASN A 157 -10.24 -9.99 1.54
N HIS A 158 -9.30 -9.08 1.37
CA HIS A 158 -8.05 -9.37 0.67
C HIS A 158 -6.83 -8.89 1.47
N GLY A 159 -6.60 -7.59 1.56
CA GLY A 159 -5.34 -7.06 2.06
C GLY A 159 -5.26 -5.54 2.08
N ALA A 160 -4.06 -5.03 1.84
CA ALA A 160 -3.79 -3.60 1.71
C ALA A 160 -2.89 -3.31 0.50
N LEU A 161 -3.03 -2.08 -0.01
CA LEU A 161 -2.20 -1.54 -1.08
C LEU A 161 -1.69 -0.17 -0.64
N ALA A 162 -0.38 0.03 -0.74
CA ALA A 162 0.28 1.31 -0.46
C ALA A 162 1.08 1.76 -1.68
N VAL A 163 0.95 3.04 -2.04
CA VAL A 163 1.77 3.68 -3.07
C VAL A 163 2.77 4.61 -2.41
N GLY A 164 3.87 4.94 -3.10
CA GLY A 164 4.91 5.86 -2.63
C GLY A 164 5.59 6.58 -3.78
N ALA A 165 6.12 7.78 -3.52
CA ALA A 165 7.01 8.46 -4.47
C ALA A 165 8.29 7.65 -4.73
N ASP A 166 8.69 6.85 -3.76
CA ASP A 166 9.72 5.83 -3.84
C ASP A 166 9.31 4.61 -3.01
N LEU A 167 10.13 3.56 -3.11
CA LEU A 167 9.87 2.28 -2.48
C LEU A 167 9.86 2.36 -0.95
N LEU A 168 10.73 3.19 -0.36
CA LEU A 168 10.80 3.34 1.09
C LEU A 168 9.54 4.02 1.63
N THR A 169 9.05 5.03 0.92
CA THR A 169 7.80 5.72 1.23
C THR A 169 6.61 4.76 1.17
N ALA A 170 6.50 3.92 0.14
CA ALA A 170 5.44 2.91 0.05
C ALA A 170 5.49 1.92 1.22
N TYR A 171 6.70 1.48 1.60
CA TYR A 171 6.91 0.61 2.76
C TYR A 171 6.52 1.29 4.09
N TYR A 172 6.97 2.51 4.36
CA TYR A 172 6.62 3.24 5.59
C TYR A 172 5.12 3.51 5.72
N ARG A 173 4.42 3.69 4.60
CA ARG A 173 2.96 3.82 4.59
C ARG A 173 2.26 2.52 4.98
N MET A 174 2.74 1.37 4.48
CA MET A 174 2.26 0.05 4.91
C MET A 174 2.55 -0.21 6.39
N GLU A 175 3.73 0.20 6.87
CA GLU A 175 4.12 0.09 8.29
C GLU A 175 3.23 0.95 9.19
N THR A 176 2.99 2.19 8.77
CA THR A 176 2.11 3.13 9.47
C THR A 176 0.68 2.62 9.50
N LEU A 177 0.19 2.05 8.39
CA LEU A 177 -1.13 1.43 8.31
C LEU A 177 -1.29 0.33 9.36
N GLU A 178 -0.36 -0.64 9.40
CA GLU A 178 -0.48 -1.78 10.33
C GLU A 178 -0.35 -1.33 11.79
N LEU A 179 0.56 -0.39 12.07
CA LEU A 179 0.68 0.18 13.42
C LEU A 179 -0.61 0.89 13.83
N PHE A 180 -1.19 1.69 12.93
CA PHE A 180 -2.45 2.38 13.20
C PHE A 180 -3.61 1.40 13.42
N ALA A 181 -3.70 0.36 12.60
CA ALA A 181 -4.72 -0.67 12.75
C ALA A 181 -4.63 -1.36 14.12
N LYS A 182 -3.42 -1.70 14.57
CA LYS A 182 -3.16 -2.25 15.92
C LYS A 182 -3.61 -1.30 17.03
N ILE A 183 -3.24 -0.02 16.93
CA ILE A 183 -3.59 0.98 17.94
C ILE A 183 -5.11 1.21 17.98
N SER A 184 -5.76 1.37 16.82
CA SER A 184 -7.21 1.57 16.74
C SER A 184 -7.96 0.35 17.29
N LEU A 185 -7.54 -0.87 16.94
CA LEU A 185 -8.12 -2.09 17.51
C LEU A 185 -7.99 -2.12 19.05
N ASN A 186 -6.81 -1.82 19.58
CA ASN A 186 -6.58 -1.75 21.03
C ASN A 186 -7.45 -0.67 21.69
N ALA A 187 -7.59 0.51 21.07
CA ALA A 187 -8.44 1.58 21.57
C ALA A 187 -9.91 1.14 21.64
N HIS A 188 -10.41 0.43 20.62
CA HIS A 188 -11.78 -0.13 20.64
C HIS A 188 -11.96 -1.17 21.74
N LEU A 189 -10.98 -2.06 21.96
CA LEU A 189 -11.02 -3.02 23.06
C LEU A 189 -11.03 -2.34 24.44
N LEU A 190 -10.45 -1.14 24.55
CA LEU A 190 -10.42 -0.32 25.76
C LEU A 190 -11.63 0.62 25.91
N GLY A 191 -12.64 0.52 25.04
CA GLY A 191 -13.88 1.30 25.13
C GLY A 191 -14.04 2.41 24.09
N GLY A 192 -13.14 2.48 23.10
CA GLY A 192 -13.25 3.40 21.96
C GLY A 192 -12.13 4.42 21.88
N ALA A 193 -11.79 4.85 20.66
CA ALA A 193 -10.84 5.93 20.43
C ALA A 193 -11.47 7.30 20.78
N LYS A 194 -10.66 8.19 21.35
CA LYS A 194 -11.00 9.62 21.47
C LYS A 194 -10.28 10.36 20.35
N GLU A 195 -11.05 10.89 19.41
CA GLU A 195 -10.48 11.60 18.27
C GLU A 195 -9.93 12.98 18.66
N ILE A 196 -8.90 13.39 17.93
CA ILE A 196 -8.29 14.70 18.02
C ILE A 196 -9.35 15.75 17.61
N PRO A 197 -9.48 16.88 18.33
CA PRO A 197 -10.40 17.95 17.94
C PRO A 197 -10.16 18.42 16.51
N ARG A 198 -11.23 18.80 15.81
CA ARG A 198 -11.16 19.09 14.37
C ARG A 198 -10.14 20.17 14.00
N GLU A 199 -10.06 21.23 14.79
CA GLU A 199 -9.10 22.32 14.60
C GLU A 199 -7.64 21.85 14.69
N ASN A 200 -7.36 20.86 15.55
CA ASN A 200 -6.04 20.26 15.66
C ASN A 200 -5.74 19.36 14.45
N ILE A 201 -6.74 18.63 13.92
CA ILE A 201 -6.57 17.80 12.72
C ILE A 201 -6.13 18.65 11.53
N ASP A 202 -6.82 19.77 11.27
CA ASP A 202 -6.49 20.64 10.13
C ASP A 202 -5.06 21.22 10.28
N ARG A 203 -4.65 21.53 11.51
CA ARG A 203 -3.27 21.95 11.82
C ARG A 203 -2.25 20.83 11.59
N LEU A 204 -2.56 19.59 11.93
CA LEU A 204 -1.66 18.46 11.68
C LEU A 204 -1.49 18.23 10.18
N ILE A 205 -2.58 18.32 9.41
CA ILE A 205 -2.55 18.15 7.95
C ILE A 205 -1.66 19.22 7.29
N SER A 206 -1.70 20.48 7.78
CA SER A 206 -0.85 21.54 7.22
C SER A 206 0.65 21.35 7.52
N MET A 207 1.02 20.56 8.54
CA MET A 207 2.42 20.23 8.85
C MET A 207 3.08 19.31 7.81
N ARG A 208 2.29 18.68 6.92
CA ARG A 208 2.83 17.81 5.85
C ARG A 208 3.83 18.54 4.96
N GLU A 209 3.60 19.83 4.69
CA GLU A 209 4.50 20.65 3.87
C GLU A 209 5.87 20.83 4.55
N SER A 210 5.88 21.18 5.84
CA SER A 210 7.13 21.36 6.59
C SER A 210 7.90 20.06 6.79
N TYR A 211 7.20 18.92 6.86
CA TYR A 211 7.79 17.59 6.95
C TYR A 211 8.09 16.96 5.58
N GLN A 212 7.83 17.67 4.48
CA GLN A 212 8.06 17.19 3.11
C GLN A 212 7.39 15.83 2.84
N VAL A 213 6.21 15.61 3.43
CA VAL A 213 5.44 14.38 3.22
C VAL A 213 4.91 14.38 1.79
N THR A 214 5.40 13.46 0.97
CA THR A 214 5.02 13.33 -0.45
C THR A 214 3.63 12.70 -0.60
N GLY A 215 3.11 12.66 -1.82
CA GLY A 215 1.86 12.00 -2.19
C GLY A 215 0.57 12.73 -1.75
N ARG A 216 -0.56 12.02 -1.86
CA ARG A 216 -1.91 12.57 -1.69
C ARG A 216 -2.38 12.46 -0.23
N HIS A 217 -3.38 13.24 0.11
CA HIS A 217 -4.01 13.18 1.42
C HIS A 217 -5.50 13.51 1.30
N PRO A 218 -6.41 12.73 1.92
CA PRO A 218 -7.84 12.90 1.74
C PRO A 218 -8.43 14.07 2.54
N GLY A 219 -7.61 14.77 3.31
CA GLY A 219 -8.07 15.78 4.27
C GLY A 219 -8.77 15.11 5.46
N TYR A 220 -9.81 15.77 5.98
CA TYR A 220 -10.73 15.12 6.92
C TYR A 220 -11.87 14.44 6.15
N LYS A 221 -11.92 13.12 6.20
CA LYS A 221 -12.91 12.32 5.50
C LYS A 221 -13.27 11.10 6.33
N LYS A 222 -14.57 10.90 6.53
CA LYS A 222 -15.17 9.74 7.19
C LYS A 222 -15.90 8.89 6.16
N TYR A 223 -15.96 7.60 6.39
CA TYR A 223 -16.68 6.64 5.57
C TYR A 223 -17.92 6.16 6.32
N PRO A 224 -19.01 5.83 5.60
CA PRO A 224 -20.16 5.19 6.22
C PRO A 224 -19.70 3.92 6.94
N LYS A 225 -20.13 3.73 8.19
CA LYS A 225 -20.00 2.42 8.83
C LYS A 225 -20.81 1.45 7.97
N GLY A 226 -20.16 0.39 7.47
CA GLY A 226 -20.81 -0.60 6.61
C GLY A 226 -22.18 -0.96 7.15
N SER A 227 -23.21 -0.89 6.29
CA SER A 227 -24.57 -1.29 6.63
C SER A 227 -24.55 -2.74 7.11
N GLU A 228 -25.11 -2.98 8.30
CA GLU A 228 -25.42 -4.31 8.84
C GLU A 228 -26.33 -5.11 7.88
#